data_AF-Q2PQQ4-F1
#
_entry.id   AF-Q2PQQ4-F1
#
_cell.length_a   1.000
_cell.length_b   1.000
_cell.length_c   1.000
_cell.angle_alpha   90.00
_cell.angle_beta   90.00
_cell.angle_gamma   90.00
#
_symmetry.space_group_name_H-M   'P 1'
#
loop_
_entity.id
_entity.type
_entity.pdbx_description
1 polymer ?
#
loop_
_entity_poly.entity_id
_entity_poly.type
_entity_poly.pdbx_seq_one_letter_code
_entity_poly.pdbx_strand_id
1 'polypeptide(L)'
;MSSRDCILCKLISLTITAVVCSVLFLASLHINYQWEFIKEHVRFRRNSPQQNEWTHSPHGMLRVYMFNVTNAESFLNGTDLRLKIQQIGPIAYHVTGLNEILSQTSDSVTFRRNPHNIFEFDPSASSSPDILNQTIIMPNIILLSSAAKLHDWVFFVRHAFNAITINESAFLKETINYFLWDFTIPTLSLLAHYVPNIVSNCGLLYNAIRPKELIYNVKIGVDNGIENFFRVNTFNNKTYFPQQRAFVKRAKKSDEYCPVILDNSFDNSFFPPLLTRETELNIIATESCRTLN
;
A
#
# COMPACT_ATOMS: atom_id res chain seq x y z
N MET A 1 56.19 46.77 -3.18
CA MET A 1 55.12 46.60 -4.20
C MET A 1 54.36 47.91 -4.30
N SER A 2 54.36 48.55 -5.47
CA SER A 2 53.76 49.87 -5.66
C SER A 2 52.23 49.76 -5.61
N SER A 3 51.55 50.78 -5.05
CA SER A 3 50.08 50.88 -5.01
C SER A 3 49.43 50.64 -6.38
N ARG A 4 50.11 51.02 -7.47
CA ARG A 4 49.67 50.80 -8.86
C ARG A 4 49.68 49.33 -9.30
N ASP A 5 50.65 48.54 -8.86
CA ASP A 5 50.75 47.11 -9.22
C ASP A 5 49.60 46.32 -8.56
N CYS A 6 49.21 46.71 -7.34
CA CYS A 6 48.08 46.13 -6.63
C CYS A 6 46.74 46.44 -7.32
N ILE A 7 46.56 47.66 -7.84
CA ILE A 7 45.35 48.06 -8.58
C ILE A 7 45.27 47.31 -9.92
N LEU A 8 46.39 47.16 -10.64
CA LEU A 8 46.44 46.45 -11.91
C LEU A 8 46.10 44.95 -11.75
N CYS A 9 46.67 44.28 -10.73
CA CYS A 9 46.33 42.88 -10.44
C CYS A 9 44.85 42.69 -10.10
N LYS A 10 44.23 43.62 -9.37
CA LYS A 10 42.79 43.58 -9.07
C LYS A 10 41.94 43.73 -10.34
N LEU A 11 42.31 44.65 -11.25
CA LEU A 11 41.61 44.83 -12.53
C LEU A 11 41.74 43.60 -13.44
N ILE A 12 42.91 42.97 -13.48
CA ILE A 12 43.12 41.73 -14.24
C ILE A 12 42.28 40.59 -13.65
N SER A 13 42.27 40.42 -12.33
CA SER A 13 41.43 39.39 -11.68
C SER A 13 39.93 39.61 -11.93
N LEU A 14 39.47 40.86 -11.88
CA LEU A 14 38.06 41.20 -12.06
C LEU A 14 37.61 41.01 -13.53
N THR A 15 38.46 41.35 -14.49
CA THR A 15 38.20 41.09 -15.92
C THR A 15 38.19 39.60 -16.25
N ILE A 16 39.14 38.81 -15.72
CA ILE A 16 39.13 37.34 -15.88
C ILE A 16 37.84 36.75 -15.29
N THR A 17 37.45 37.18 -14.09
CA THR A 17 36.21 36.70 -13.45
C THR A 17 34.98 37.05 -14.29
N ALA A 18 34.89 38.27 -14.81
CA ALA A 18 33.79 38.70 -15.67
C ALA A 18 33.72 37.90 -16.98
N VAL A 19 34.87 37.60 -17.60
CA VAL A 19 34.92 36.76 -18.81
C VAL A 19 34.47 35.33 -18.49
N VAL A 20 34.97 34.73 -17.40
CA VAL A 20 34.55 33.38 -16.97
C VAL A 20 33.04 33.34 -16.68
N CYS A 21 32.51 34.30 -15.93
CA CYS A 21 31.07 34.38 -15.67
C CYS A 21 30.24 34.56 -16.94
N SER A 22 30.72 35.37 -17.90
CA SER A 22 30.03 35.56 -19.19
C SER A 22 30.03 34.29 -20.03
N VAL A 23 31.16 33.57 -20.08
CA VAL A 23 31.26 32.29 -20.78
C VAL A 23 30.35 31.23 -20.12
N LEU A 24 30.34 31.14 -18.79
CA LEU A 24 29.46 30.22 -18.07
C LEU A 24 27.98 30.57 -18.28
N PHE A 25 27.63 31.86 -18.34
CA PHE A 25 26.27 32.31 -18.64
C PHE A 25 25.85 31.93 -20.06
N LEU A 26 26.70 32.18 -21.06
CA LEU A 26 26.41 31.79 -22.45
C LEU A 26 26.31 30.27 -22.61
N ALA A 27 27.17 29.50 -21.92
CA ALA A 27 27.09 28.04 -21.89
C ALA A 27 25.79 27.56 -21.20
N SER A 28 25.39 28.21 -20.10
CA SER A 28 24.15 27.96 -19.37
C SER A 28 22.90 28.11 -20.25
N LEU A 29 22.85 29.11 -21.14
CA LEU A 29 21.73 29.31 -22.06
C LEU A 29 21.52 28.15 -23.06
N HIS A 30 22.56 27.35 -23.31
CA HIS A 30 22.47 26.17 -24.19
C HIS A 30 21.99 24.90 -23.46
N ILE A 31 21.89 24.94 -22.13
CA ILE A 31 21.48 23.80 -21.31
C ILE A 31 19.97 23.85 -21.11
N ASN A 32 19.29 22.77 -21.50
CA ASN A 32 17.91 22.57 -21.08
C ASN A 32 17.88 22.09 -19.62
N TYR A 33 17.78 23.05 -18.69
CA TYR A 33 17.74 22.77 -17.26
C TYR A 33 16.60 21.85 -16.84
N GLN A 34 15.44 21.92 -17.51
CA GLN A 34 14.33 21.02 -17.21
C GLN A 34 14.71 19.57 -17.51
N TRP A 35 15.38 19.33 -18.63
CA TRP A 35 15.83 18.00 -19.02
C TRP A 35 16.91 17.45 -18.09
N GLU A 36 17.86 18.28 -17.68
CA GLU A 36 18.89 17.87 -16.72
C GLU A 36 18.29 17.57 -15.34
N PHE A 37 17.29 18.34 -14.90
CA PHE A 37 16.55 18.06 -13.67
C PHE A 37 15.75 16.74 -13.76
N ILE A 38 15.12 16.46 -14.91
CA ILE A 38 14.43 15.20 -15.17
C ILE A 38 15.39 14.01 -15.10
N LYS A 39 16.55 14.10 -15.76
CA LYS A 39 17.58 13.06 -15.67
C LYS A 39 18.01 12.83 -14.23
N GLU A 40 18.16 13.91 -13.48
CA GLU A 40 18.58 13.86 -12.10
C GLU A 40 17.54 13.22 -11.18
N HIS A 41 16.26 13.55 -11.37
CA HIS A 41 15.14 12.91 -10.69
C HIS A 41 15.07 11.40 -10.99
N VAL A 42 15.18 11.03 -12.27
CA VAL A 42 15.09 9.62 -12.71
C VAL A 42 16.29 8.79 -12.25
N ARG A 43 17.47 9.40 -12.09
CA ARG A 43 18.67 8.73 -11.55
C ARG A 43 18.48 8.17 -10.15
N PHE A 44 17.59 8.77 -9.35
CA PHE A 44 17.29 8.32 -7.98
C PHE A 44 18.56 8.04 -7.17
N ARG A 45 19.47 9.03 -7.13
CA ARG A 45 20.82 8.84 -6.57
C ARG A 45 20.78 8.41 -5.11
N ARG A 46 21.75 7.57 -4.75
CA ARG A 46 21.99 7.13 -3.36
C ARG A 46 22.17 8.33 -2.44
N ASN A 47 21.50 8.31 -1.29
CA ASN A 47 21.53 9.38 -0.28
C ASN A 47 21.07 10.75 -0.79
N SER A 48 20.36 10.81 -1.92
CA SER A 48 19.74 12.05 -2.38
C SER A 48 18.57 12.43 -1.47
N PRO A 49 18.21 13.73 -1.38
CA PRO A 49 17.01 14.15 -0.66
C PRO A 49 15.76 13.39 -1.11
N GLN A 50 15.58 13.18 -2.42
CA GLN A 50 14.45 12.41 -2.96
C GLN A 50 14.40 10.97 -2.42
N GLN A 51 15.53 10.27 -2.37
CA GLN A 51 15.58 8.91 -1.84
C GLN A 51 15.33 8.88 -0.34
N ASN A 52 15.88 9.84 0.41
CA ASN A 52 15.69 9.92 1.85
C ASN A 52 14.22 10.20 2.20
N GLU A 53 13.58 11.13 1.49
CA GLU A 53 12.14 11.39 1.63
C GLU A 53 11.33 10.14 1.29
N TRP A 54 11.59 9.50 0.15
CA TRP A 54 10.89 8.28 -0.26
C TRP A 54 11.02 7.11 0.73
N THR A 55 12.20 6.96 1.34
CA THR A 55 12.45 5.95 2.39
C THR A 55 11.46 6.10 3.55
N HIS A 56 11.06 7.33 3.89
CA HIS A 56 10.18 7.68 5.01
C HIS A 56 8.80 8.21 4.56
N SER A 57 8.49 8.13 3.26
CA SER A 57 7.36 8.85 2.66
C SER A 57 5.95 8.30 2.92
N PRO A 58 5.69 7.01 3.24
CA PRO A 58 4.31 6.59 3.48
C PRO A 58 3.83 7.08 4.86
N HIS A 59 3.59 8.37 5.06
CA HIS A 59 2.97 8.90 6.28
C HIS A 59 1.57 9.42 6.00
N GLY A 60 0.62 9.12 6.88
CA GLY A 60 -0.75 9.52 6.69
C GLY A 60 -1.66 9.16 7.85
N MET A 61 -2.95 9.38 7.63
CA MET A 61 -4.01 9.04 8.58
C MET A 61 -4.94 8.03 7.93
N LEU A 62 -5.01 6.82 8.48
CA LEU A 62 -6.03 5.85 8.13
C LEU A 62 -7.31 6.20 8.91
N ARG A 63 -8.43 6.36 8.20
CA ARG A 63 -9.75 6.55 8.80
C ARG A 63 -10.61 5.34 8.53
N VAL A 64 -10.94 4.60 9.58
CA VAL A 64 -11.79 3.42 9.51
C VAL A 64 -13.22 3.81 9.85
N TYR A 65 -14.16 3.32 9.05
CA TYR A 65 -15.59 3.47 9.25
C TYR A 65 -16.21 2.09 9.36
N MET A 66 -17.02 1.89 10.38
CA MET A 66 -17.72 0.63 10.65
C MET A 66 -19.23 0.84 10.46
N PHE A 67 -19.96 -0.23 10.19
CA PHE A 67 -21.41 -0.17 9.96
C PHE A 67 -22.14 -1.01 11.00
N ASN A 68 -22.75 -0.34 11.97
CA ASN A 68 -23.57 -0.93 13.01
C ASN A 68 -24.93 -1.35 12.45
N VAL A 69 -25.36 -2.57 12.69
CA VAL A 69 -26.67 -3.09 12.28
C VAL A 69 -27.71 -2.76 13.34
N THR A 70 -28.78 -2.06 12.94
CA THR A 70 -29.79 -1.55 13.89
C THR A 70 -31.04 -2.45 14.00
N ASN A 71 -31.23 -3.39 13.07
CA ASN A 71 -32.42 -4.25 12.98
C ASN A 71 -32.10 -5.75 12.84
N ALA A 72 -31.02 -6.22 13.47
CA ALA A 72 -30.54 -7.59 13.31
C ALA A 72 -31.62 -8.66 13.59
N GLU A 73 -32.36 -8.54 14.69
CA GLU A 73 -33.41 -9.49 15.08
C GLU A 73 -34.60 -9.47 14.10
N SER A 74 -35.12 -8.29 13.77
CA SER A 74 -36.21 -8.14 12.80
C SER A 74 -35.84 -8.65 11.41
N PHE A 75 -34.58 -8.50 11.01
CA PHE A 75 -34.06 -9.04 9.75
C PHE A 75 -33.98 -10.58 9.79
N LEU A 76 -33.45 -11.16 10.87
CA LEU A 76 -33.36 -12.62 11.02
C LEU A 76 -34.74 -13.29 11.08
N ASN A 77 -35.72 -12.64 11.70
CA ASN A 77 -37.09 -13.14 11.78
C ASN A 77 -37.91 -12.95 10.48
N GLY A 78 -37.33 -12.30 9.47
CA GLY A 78 -37.99 -12.02 8.19
C GLY A 78 -39.01 -10.87 8.23
N THR A 79 -39.16 -10.18 9.35
CA THR A 79 -40.03 -9.00 9.50
C THR A 79 -39.54 -7.83 8.66
N ASP A 80 -38.23 -7.57 8.68
CA ASP A 80 -37.58 -6.57 7.83
C ASP A 80 -36.85 -7.27 6.66
N LEU A 81 -37.18 -6.92 5.42
CA LEU A 81 -36.55 -7.49 4.21
C LEU A 81 -35.13 -6.96 3.94
N ARG A 82 -34.71 -5.90 4.63
CA ARG A 82 -33.43 -5.20 4.39
C ARG A 82 -32.73 -4.89 5.70
N LEU A 83 -31.41 -5.03 5.71
CA LEU A 83 -30.57 -4.57 6.81
C LEU A 83 -30.56 -3.04 6.85
N LYS A 84 -30.80 -2.49 8.04
CA LYS A 84 -30.66 -1.07 8.37
C LYS A 84 -29.33 -0.88 9.08
N ILE A 85 -28.45 -0.12 8.47
CA ILE A 85 -27.09 0.13 8.98
C ILE A 85 -26.90 1.58 9.39
N GLN A 86 -26.06 1.80 10.38
CA GLN A 86 -25.61 3.10 10.86
C GLN A 86 -24.09 3.16 10.79
N GLN A 87 -23.54 4.14 10.08
CA GLN A 87 -22.10 4.36 10.01
C GLN A 87 -21.57 4.86 11.37
N ILE A 88 -20.45 4.31 11.82
CA ILE A 88 -19.71 4.68 13.01
C ILE A 88 -18.28 5.04 12.59
N GLY A 89 -17.78 6.18 13.05
CA GLY A 89 -16.44 6.67 12.75
C GLY A 89 -16.41 8.12 12.26
N PRO A 90 -15.21 8.66 11.98
CA PRO A 90 -13.96 7.92 11.82
C PRO A 90 -13.35 7.40 13.13
N ILE A 91 -12.69 6.25 13.02
CA ILE A 91 -11.67 5.74 13.95
C ILE A 91 -10.33 5.99 13.26
N ALA A 92 -9.51 6.85 13.83
CA ALA A 92 -8.33 7.39 13.19
C ALA A 92 -7.05 6.70 13.68
N TYR A 93 -6.15 6.38 12.76
CA TYR A 93 -4.83 5.84 13.05
C TYR A 93 -3.75 6.61 12.30
N HIS A 94 -2.72 7.06 13.01
CA HIS A 94 -1.48 7.52 12.41
C HIS A 94 -0.73 6.34 11.83
N VAL A 95 -0.39 6.44 10.55
CA VAL A 95 0.36 5.41 9.82
C VAL A 95 1.64 6.03 9.31
N THR A 96 2.77 5.41 9.64
CA THR A 96 4.06 5.71 9.02
C THR A 96 4.64 4.42 8.46
N GLY A 97 5.02 4.46 7.19
CA GLY A 97 5.69 3.38 6.49
C GLY A 97 7.18 3.64 6.35
N LEU A 98 7.89 2.58 5.96
CA LEU A 98 9.32 2.57 5.76
C LEU A 98 9.65 1.73 4.52
N ASN A 99 10.44 2.28 3.60
CA ASN A 99 10.99 1.53 2.48
C ASN A 99 12.47 1.22 2.79
N GLU A 100 12.76 -0.03 3.17
CA GLU A 100 14.13 -0.47 3.46
C GLU A 100 14.84 -0.88 2.16
N ILE A 101 15.85 -0.13 1.73
CA ILE A 101 16.63 -0.46 0.53
C ILE A 101 17.50 -1.70 0.81
N LEU A 102 17.28 -2.76 0.03
CA LEU A 102 18.04 -4.01 0.11
C LEU A 102 19.24 -3.98 -0.83
N SER A 103 19.07 -3.42 -2.03
CA SER A 103 20.13 -3.24 -3.01
C SER A 103 19.77 -2.13 -3.99
N GLN A 104 20.78 -1.49 -4.57
CA GLN A 104 20.58 -0.46 -5.59
C GLN A 104 21.71 -0.55 -6.61
N THR A 105 21.38 -0.53 -7.90
CA THR A 105 22.30 -0.43 -9.03
C THR A 105 22.09 0.91 -9.75
N SER A 106 22.73 1.14 -10.90
CA SER A 106 22.49 2.34 -11.71
C SER A 106 21.13 2.33 -12.41
N ASP A 107 20.55 1.14 -12.58
CA ASP A 107 19.36 0.85 -13.38
C ASP A 107 18.18 0.31 -12.54
N SER A 108 18.40 -0.11 -11.29
CA SER A 108 17.32 -0.65 -10.45
C SER A 108 17.53 -0.38 -8.97
N VAL A 109 16.44 -0.39 -8.21
CA VAL A 109 16.48 -0.44 -6.74
C VAL A 109 15.57 -1.57 -6.26
N THR A 110 16.10 -2.39 -5.35
CA THR A 110 15.33 -3.42 -4.65
C THR A 110 15.12 -2.98 -3.22
N PHE A 111 13.88 -2.99 -2.76
CA PHE A 111 13.54 -2.57 -1.41
C PHE A 111 12.43 -3.43 -0.81
N ARG A 112 12.41 -3.49 0.52
CA ARG A 112 11.32 -4.06 1.31
C ARG A 112 10.42 -2.92 1.78
N ARG A 113 9.15 -2.97 1.42
CA ARG A 113 8.14 -2.03 1.90
C ARG A 113 7.53 -2.51 3.21
N ASN A 114 7.56 -1.66 4.21
CA ASN A 114 6.78 -1.81 5.43
C ASN A 114 5.75 -0.66 5.49
N PRO A 115 4.50 -0.84 5.00
CA PRO A 115 3.52 0.24 4.93
C PRO A 115 2.97 0.66 6.30
N HIS A 116 3.10 -0.20 7.32
CA HIS A 116 2.56 0.00 8.66
C HIS A 116 3.68 -0.12 9.70
N ASN A 117 4.83 0.53 9.44
CA ASN A 117 5.97 0.48 10.36
C ASN A 117 5.64 1.09 11.73
N ILE A 118 4.90 2.19 11.73
CA ILE A 118 4.23 2.77 12.90
C ILE A 118 2.74 2.80 12.59
N PHE A 119 1.93 2.29 13.51
CA PHE A 119 0.48 2.24 13.37
C PHE A 119 -0.15 2.49 14.74
N GLU A 120 -0.61 3.72 14.96
CA GLU A 120 -0.99 4.21 16.29
C GLU A 120 -2.39 4.82 16.26
N PHE A 121 -3.22 4.47 17.24
CA PHE A 121 -4.57 5.04 17.37
C PHE A 121 -4.48 6.53 17.75
N ASP A 122 -5.20 7.38 17.01
CA ASP A 122 -5.35 8.80 17.34
C ASP A 122 -6.75 9.08 17.92
N PRO A 123 -6.89 9.20 19.25
CA PRO A 123 -8.16 9.50 19.89
C PRO A 123 -8.68 10.91 19.55
N SER A 124 -7.80 11.85 19.23
CA SER A 124 -8.16 13.24 18.96
C SER A 124 -8.70 13.45 17.55
N ALA A 125 -8.20 12.69 16.57
CA ALA A 125 -8.72 12.68 15.20
C ALA A 125 -9.87 11.68 14.99
N SER A 126 -10.19 10.86 16.00
CA SER A 126 -11.35 9.97 16.02
C SER A 126 -12.63 10.71 16.44
N SER A 127 -13.79 10.12 16.19
CA SER A 127 -15.08 10.76 16.55
C SER A 127 -15.27 10.90 18.07
N SER A 128 -14.64 10.01 18.83
CA SER A 128 -14.52 10.12 20.28
C SER A 128 -13.26 9.39 20.75
N PRO A 129 -12.64 9.81 21.86
CA PRO A 129 -11.46 9.14 22.43
C PRO A 129 -11.73 7.67 22.79
N ASP A 130 -12.95 7.37 23.26
CA ASP A 130 -13.36 6.04 23.70
C ASP A 130 -14.08 5.22 22.63
N ILE A 131 -14.00 5.61 21.34
CA ILE A 131 -14.74 4.95 20.26
C ILE A 131 -14.46 3.44 20.18
N LEU A 132 -13.25 3.00 20.52
CA LEU A 132 -12.89 1.58 20.51
C LEU A 132 -13.68 0.74 21.53
N ASN A 133 -14.15 1.36 22.62
CA ASN A 133 -14.96 0.72 23.65
C ASN A 133 -16.46 0.67 23.31
N GLN A 134 -16.89 1.39 22.27
CA GLN A 134 -18.27 1.41 21.84
C GLN A 134 -18.70 0.02 21.33
N THR A 135 -19.82 -0.49 21.83
CA THR A 135 -20.43 -1.73 21.35
C THR A 135 -21.27 -1.48 20.09
N ILE A 136 -21.05 -2.31 19.07
CA ILE A 136 -21.83 -2.31 17.84
C ILE A 136 -22.30 -3.73 17.51
N ILE A 137 -23.30 -3.84 16.66
CA ILE A 137 -23.79 -5.10 16.11
C ILE A 137 -23.25 -5.24 14.68
N MET A 138 -22.54 -6.33 14.40
CA MET A 138 -22.03 -6.65 13.06
C MET A 138 -22.35 -8.08 12.66
N PRO A 139 -22.42 -8.38 11.36
CA PRO A 139 -22.48 -9.76 10.90
C PRO A 139 -21.30 -10.57 11.44
N ASN A 140 -21.55 -11.81 11.83
CA ASN A 140 -20.52 -12.78 12.16
C ASN A 140 -19.76 -13.19 10.90
N ILE A 141 -18.85 -12.33 10.43
CA ILE A 141 -18.13 -12.51 9.17
C ILE A 141 -17.32 -13.80 9.12
N ILE A 142 -16.91 -14.34 10.27
CA ILE A 142 -16.14 -15.58 10.36
C ILE A 142 -17.04 -16.79 10.14
N LEU A 143 -18.20 -16.81 10.78
CA LEU A 143 -19.23 -17.82 10.53
C LEU A 143 -19.66 -17.79 9.06
N LEU A 144 -19.98 -16.60 8.53
CA LEU A 144 -20.45 -16.43 7.15
C LEU A 144 -19.38 -16.80 6.12
N SER A 145 -18.13 -16.37 6.30
CA SER A 145 -17.03 -16.71 5.38
C SER A 145 -16.65 -18.20 5.46
N SER A 146 -16.72 -18.80 6.65
CA SER A 146 -16.50 -20.25 6.82
C SER A 146 -17.60 -21.06 6.15
N ALA A 147 -18.87 -20.65 6.32
CA ALA A 147 -20.00 -21.27 5.64
C ALA A 147 -19.86 -21.18 4.12
N ALA A 148 -19.51 -20.01 3.59
CA ALA A 148 -19.26 -19.83 2.15
C ALA A 148 -18.11 -20.71 1.63
N LYS A 149 -17.02 -20.83 2.39
CA LYS A 149 -15.84 -21.64 2.01
C LYS A 149 -16.13 -23.14 2.06
N LEU A 150 -16.90 -23.60 3.04
CA LEU A 150 -17.20 -25.02 3.27
C LEU A 150 -18.45 -25.52 2.52
N HIS A 151 -19.19 -24.62 1.88
CA HIS A 151 -20.40 -24.96 1.12
C HIS A 151 -20.15 -26.07 0.08
N ASP A 152 -19.02 -25.99 -0.63
CA ASP A 152 -18.64 -26.91 -1.71
C ASP A 152 -17.71 -28.05 -1.26
N TRP A 153 -17.50 -28.21 0.05
CA TRP A 153 -16.67 -29.30 0.59
C TRP A 153 -17.43 -30.63 0.64
N VAL A 154 -16.69 -31.72 0.88
CA VAL A 154 -17.26 -33.07 1.00
C VAL A 154 -18.39 -33.10 2.03
N PHE A 155 -19.43 -33.88 1.72
CA PHE A 155 -20.68 -33.97 2.49
C PHE A 155 -20.47 -34.00 4.02
N PHE A 156 -19.61 -34.89 4.51
CA PHE A 156 -19.37 -35.05 5.94
C PHE A 156 -18.81 -33.78 6.61
N VAL A 157 -17.91 -33.05 5.95
CA VAL A 157 -17.34 -31.81 6.50
C VAL A 157 -18.41 -30.72 6.60
N ARG A 158 -19.24 -30.59 5.56
CA ARG A 158 -20.35 -29.63 5.57
C ARG A 158 -21.36 -29.92 6.68
N HIS A 159 -21.75 -31.19 6.86
CA HIS A 159 -22.68 -31.58 7.92
C HIS A 159 -22.07 -31.41 9.32
N ALA A 160 -20.79 -31.74 9.49
CA ALA A 160 -20.09 -31.50 10.75
C ALA A 160 -20.03 -30.00 11.09
N PHE A 161 -19.68 -29.15 10.11
CA PHE A 161 -19.69 -27.69 10.27
C PHE A 161 -21.07 -27.17 10.67
N ASN A 162 -22.12 -27.56 9.94
CA ASN A 162 -23.49 -27.15 10.27
C ASN A 162 -23.92 -27.59 11.68
N ALA A 163 -23.52 -28.79 12.12
CA ALA A 163 -23.85 -29.30 13.44
C ALA A 163 -23.15 -28.50 14.56
N ILE A 164 -21.88 -28.13 14.39
CA ILE A 164 -21.15 -27.36 15.40
C ILE A 164 -21.55 -25.89 15.44
N THR A 165 -22.02 -25.32 14.32
CA THR A 165 -22.39 -23.89 14.23
C THR A 165 -23.89 -23.61 14.36
N ILE A 166 -24.73 -24.62 14.63
CA ILE A 166 -26.20 -24.46 14.63
C ILE A 166 -26.69 -23.42 15.65
N ASN A 167 -25.96 -23.24 16.75
CA ASN A 167 -26.28 -22.30 17.83
C ASN A 167 -25.46 -21.00 17.75
N GLU A 168 -24.62 -20.84 16.74
CA GLU A 168 -23.83 -19.61 16.57
C GLU A 168 -24.69 -18.49 15.99
N SER A 169 -24.62 -17.30 16.57
CA SER A 169 -25.39 -16.15 16.08
C SER A 169 -24.82 -15.61 14.76
N ALA A 170 -25.72 -15.30 13.82
CA ALA A 170 -25.38 -14.64 12.56
C ALA A 170 -24.95 -13.17 12.74
N PHE A 171 -25.32 -12.54 13.85
CA PHE A 171 -24.88 -11.20 14.25
C PHE A 171 -24.24 -11.24 15.64
N LEU A 172 -23.11 -10.57 15.79
CA LEU A 172 -22.40 -10.43 17.05
C LEU A 172 -22.56 -9.01 17.57
N LYS A 173 -22.73 -8.88 18.88
CA LYS A 173 -22.79 -7.59 19.58
C LYS A 173 -21.54 -7.47 20.44
N GLU A 174 -20.54 -6.76 19.93
CA GLU A 174 -19.22 -6.64 20.58
C GLU A 174 -18.64 -5.24 20.41
N THR A 175 -17.53 -4.96 21.08
CA THR A 175 -16.84 -3.67 20.96
C THR A 175 -16.19 -3.48 19.60
N ILE A 176 -15.99 -2.23 19.21
CA ILE A 176 -15.20 -1.88 18.02
C ILE A 176 -13.78 -2.45 18.12
N ASN A 177 -13.16 -2.38 19.31
CA ASN A 177 -11.85 -2.99 19.54
C ASN A 177 -11.85 -4.49 19.24
N TYR A 178 -12.87 -5.21 19.69
CA TYR A 178 -13.01 -6.64 19.41
C TYR A 178 -13.01 -6.91 17.90
N PHE A 179 -13.87 -6.25 17.11
CA PHE A 179 -13.93 -6.49 15.67
C PHE A 179 -12.66 -6.10 14.91
N LEU A 180 -11.97 -5.04 15.32
CA LEU A 180 -10.75 -4.57 14.64
C LEU A 180 -9.50 -5.35 15.04
N TRP A 181 -9.36 -5.71 16.32
CA TRP A 181 -8.10 -6.21 16.88
C TRP A 181 -8.18 -7.59 17.49
N ASP A 182 -9.27 -7.93 18.19
CA ASP A 182 -9.32 -9.11 19.07
C ASP A 182 -10.44 -10.10 18.70
N PHE A 183 -10.80 -10.16 17.41
CA PHE A 183 -11.93 -10.97 16.95
C PHE A 183 -11.58 -12.46 16.99
N THR A 184 -11.76 -13.06 18.16
CA THR A 184 -11.47 -14.45 18.45
C THR A 184 -12.78 -15.20 18.71
N ILE A 185 -12.98 -16.31 18.01
CA ILE A 185 -14.16 -17.18 18.21
C ILE A 185 -13.68 -18.50 18.82
N PRO A 186 -14.26 -18.94 19.96
CA PRO A 186 -13.83 -20.16 20.64
C PRO A 186 -13.83 -21.40 19.73
N THR A 187 -14.85 -21.57 18.89
CA THR A 187 -14.97 -22.70 17.96
C THR A 187 -13.84 -22.71 16.91
N LEU A 188 -13.47 -21.54 16.37
CA LEU A 188 -12.35 -21.42 15.44
C LEU A 188 -11.01 -21.66 16.12
N SER A 189 -10.86 -21.21 17.37
CA SER A 189 -9.63 -21.40 18.16
C SER A 189 -9.31 -22.88 18.40
N LEU A 190 -10.35 -23.70 18.60
CA LEU A 190 -10.22 -25.16 18.72
C LEU A 190 -9.81 -25.79 17.38
N LEU A 191 -10.46 -25.39 16.28
CA LEU A 191 -10.12 -25.89 14.95
C LEU A 191 -8.70 -25.52 14.52
N ALA A 192 -8.22 -24.34 14.88
CA ALA A 192 -6.86 -23.89 14.55
C ALA A 192 -5.76 -24.75 15.18
N HIS A 193 -6.04 -25.47 16.27
CA HIS A 193 -5.09 -26.39 16.88
C HIS A 193 -4.88 -27.67 16.03
N TYR A 194 -5.90 -28.08 15.27
CA TYR A 194 -5.89 -29.33 14.52
C TYR A 194 -5.74 -29.13 13.00
N VAL A 195 -6.02 -27.94 12.48
CA VAL A 195 -5.97 -27.63 11.05
C VAL A 195 -4.88 -26.57 10.79
N PRO A 196 -3.81 -26.92 10.05
CA PRO A 196 -2.76 -25.97 9.72
C PRO A 196 -3.32 -24.82 8.85
N ASN A 197 -2.79 -23.61 9.05
CA ASN A 197 -3.14 -22.37 8.34
C ASN A 197 -4.48 -21.70 8.71
N ILE A 198 -5.06 -22.00 9.88
CA ILE A 198 -6.17 -21.21 10.44
C ILE A 198 -5.60 -20.12 11.36
N VAL A 199 -6.05 -18.88 11.20
CA VAL A 199 -5.71 -17.78 12.11
C VAL A 199 -6.73 -17.76 13.24
N SER A 200 -6.26 -17.76 14.49
CA SER A 200 -7.10 -17.75 15.68
C SER A 200 -7.75 -16.38 15.96
N ASN A 201 -7.04 -15.29 15.62
CA ASN A 201 -7.53 -13.92 15.72
C ASN A 201 -7.88 -13.39 14.32
N CYS A 202 -9.17 -13.14 14.09
CA CYS A 202 -9.71 -12.64 12.84
C CYS A 202 -9.99 -11.13 12.85
N GLY A 203 -9.38 -10.38 13.77
CA GLY A 203 -9.51 -8.92 13.84
C GLY A 203 -9.18 -8.28 12.49
N LEU A 204 -10.05 -7.40 12.01
CA LEU A 204 -9.97 -6.85 10.65
C LEU A 204 -8.65 -6.08 10.44
N LEU A 205 -8.32 -5.15 11.34
CA LEU A 205 -7.06 -4.42 11.27
C LEU A 205 -5.89 -5.31 11.65
N TYR A 206 -6.02 -6.13 12.70
CA TYR A 206 -4.98 -7.07 13.13
C TYR A 206 -4.43 -7.90 11.96
N ASN A 207 -5.32 -8.43 11.11
CA ASN A 207 -4.93 -9.21 9.94
C ASN A 207 -4.49 -8.34 8.75
N ALA A 208 -5.12 -7.17 8.55
CA ALA A 208 -4.77 -6.28 7.44
C ALA A 208 -3.34 -5.74 7.56
N ILE A 209 -2.95 -5.33 8.77
CA ILE A 209 -1.64 -4.68 9.02
C ILE A 209 -0.52 -5.65 9.39
N ARG A 210 -0.84 -6.95 9.55
CA ARG A 210 0.16 -7.98 9.87
C ARG A 210 1.34 -7.88 8.90
N PRO A 211 2.60 -7.98 9.37
CA PRO A 211 3.76 -7.92 8.50
C PRO A 211 3.65 -8.93 7.35
N LYS A 212 3.76 -8.41 6.12
CA LYS A 212 3.78 -9.19 4.88
C LYS A 212 5.12 -8.98 4.20
N GLU A 213 5.61 -9.99 3.50
CA GLU A 213 6.76 -9.82 2.62
C GLU A 213 6.32 -9.00 1.39
N LEU A 214 6.87 -7.80 1.27
CA LEU A 214 6.59 -6.85 0.19
C LEU A 214 7.92 -6.34 -0.39
N ILE A 215 8.57 -7.18 -1.17
CA ILE A 215 9.85 -6.88 -1.82
C ILE A 215 9.59 -6.42 -3.25
N TYR A 216 9.99 -5.20 -3.57
CA TYR A 216 9.87 -4.64 -4.91
C TYR A 216 11.25 -4.48 -5.52
N ASN A 217 11.38 -4.79 -6.81
CA ASN A 217 12.47 -4.33 -7.65
C ASN A 217 11.88 -3.38 -8.70
N VAL A 218 12.32 -2.12 -8.72
CA VAL A 218 11.83 -1.09 -9.63
C VAL A 218 12.96 -0.51 -10.47
N LYS A 219 12.61 -0.01 -11.65
CA LYS A 219 13.53 0.63 -12.59
C LYS A 219 13.87 2.05 -12.14
N ILE A 220 15.15 2.39 -12.19
CA ILE A 220 15.66 3.76 -12.01
C ILE A 220 16.72 4.05 -13.07
N GLY A 221 17.26 5.26 -13.12
CA GLY A 221 18.32 5.58 -14.05
C GLY A 221 17.82 5.90 -15.46
N VAL A 222 18.62 6.71 -16.16
CA VAL A 222 18.27 7.26 -17.47
C VAL A 222 18.29 6.20 -18.58
N ASP A 223 19.06 5.13 -18.40
CA ASP A 223 19.25 4.07 -19.41
C ASP A 223 17.99 3.22 -19.61
N ASN A 224 17.09 3.21 -18.61
CA ASN A 224 15.79 2.55 -18.73
C ASN A 224 14.77 3.34 -19.55
N GLY A 225 15.06 4.58 -19.94
CA GLY A 225 14.06 5.52 -20.43
C GLY A 225 13.29 6.18 -19.29
N ILE A 226 13.03 7.49 -19.41
CA ILE A 226 12.41 8.29 -18.35
C ILE A 226 10.96 7.84 -18.06
N GLU A 227 10.27 7.31 -19.07
CA GLU A 227 8.90 6.78 -19.02
C GLU A 227 8.78 5.47 -18.22
N ASN A 228 9.92 4.83 -17.94
CA ASN A 228 10.01 3.60 -17.17
C ASN A 228 10.43 3.84 -15.72
N PHE A 229 10.67 5.09 -15.33
CA PHE A 229 11.04 5.45 -13.96
C PHE A 229 10.03 4.87 -12.95
N PHE A 230 10.54 4.12 -11.97
CA PHE A 230 9.79 3.44 -10.92
C PHE A 230 8.79 2.37 -11.36
N ARG A 231 8.82 1.93 -12.62
CA ARG A 231 8.09 0.73 -13.04
C ARG A 231 8.66 -0.51 -12.34
N VAL A 232 7.76 -1.41 -11.95
CA VAL A 232 8.11 -2.63 -11.23
C VAL A 232 8.63 -3.67 -12.21
N ASN A 233 9.85 -4.16 -11.98
CA ASN A 233 10.38 -5.34 -12.65
C ASN A 233 9.84 -6.61 -12.00
N THR A 234 9.91 -6.68 -10.67
CA THR A 234 9.41 -7.83 -9.90
C THR A 234 8.83 -7.41 -8.55
N PHE A 235 7.86 -8.18 -8.09
CA PHE A 235 7.28 -8.12 -6.76
C PHE A 235 7.38 -9.49 -6.11
N ASN A 236 8.01 -9.59 -4.94
CA ASN A 236 8.34 -10.82 -4.25
C ASN A 236 9.03 -11.85 -5.18
N ASN A 237 9.99 -11.37 -5.97
CA ASN A 237 10.74 -12.12 -6.98
C ASN A 237 9.87 -12.76 -8.07
N LYS A 238 8.69 -12.19 -8.35
CA LYS A 238 7.74 -12.67 -9.34
C LYS A 238 7.24 -11.53 -10.22
N THR A 239 6.76 -11.88 -11.40
CA THR A 239 6.14 -10.96 -12.38
C THR A 239 4.62 -11.09 -12.41
N TYR A 240 4.03 -11.80 -11.46
CA TYR A 240 2.59 -12.05 -11.35
C TYR A 240 2.17 -12.31 -9.90
N PHE A 241 0.86 -12.17 -9.61
CA PHE A 241 0.31 -12.49 -8.29
C PHE A 241 0.14 -14.02 -8.09
N PRO A 242 0.82 -14.64 -7.11
CA PRO A 242 0.73 -16.09 -6.87
C PRO A 242 -0.67 -16.59 -6.53
N GLN A 243 -1.45 -15.77 -5.83
CA GLN A 243 -2.82 -16.08 -5.41
C GLN A 243 -3.74 -16.34 -6.61
N GLN A 244 -3.39 -15.77 -7.76
CA GLN A 244 -4.11 -15.91 -9.01
C GLN A 244 -3.44 -16.89 -9.99
N ARG A 245 -2.46 -17.70 -9.54
CA ARG A 245 -1.75 -18.67 -10.39
C ARG A 245 -2.68 -19.62 -11.14
N ALA A 246 -3.83 -19.98 -10.55
CA ALA A 246 -4.83 -20.82 -11.21
C ALA A 246 -5.47 -20.12 -12.43
N PHE A 247 -5.65 -18.80 -12.36
CA PHE A 247 -6.11 -17.97 -13.48
C PHE A 247 -5.03 -17.81 -14.54
N VAL A 248 -3.76 -17.61 -14.15
CA VAL A 248 -2.62 -17.57 -15.09
C VAL A 248 -2.51 -18.84 -15.94
N LYS A 249 -2.78 -20.02 -15.36
CA LYS A 249 -2.73 -21.30 -16.09
C LYS A 249 -3.89 -21.51 -17.07
N ARG A 250 -5.05 -20.86 -16.83
CA ARG A 250 -6.25 -20.98 -17.68
C ARG A 250 -6.34 -19.87 -18.72
N ALA A 251 -5.84 -18.69 -18.40
CA ALA A 251 -5.89 -17.52 -19.24
C ALA A 251 -4.67 -17.52 -20.18
N LYS A 252 -4.87 -17.87 -21.46
CA LYS A 252 -3.82 -17.79 -22.50
C LYS A 252 -3.29 -16.36 -22.72
N LYS A 253 -3.99 -15.36 -22.20
CA LYS A 253 -3.62 -13.95 -22.03
C LYS A 253 -4.13 -13.50 -20.67
N SER A 254 -3.45 -12.56 -20.02
CA SER A 254 -4.01 -11.82 -18.90
C SER A 254 -5.39 -11.30 -19.30
N ASP A 255 -6.44 -11.66 -18.56
CA ASP A 255 -7.78 -11.12 -18.81
C ASP A 255 -7.71 -9.60 -18.64
N GLU A 256 -8.28 -8.85 -19.59
CA GLU A 256 -8.20 -7.37 -19.62
C GLU A 256 -8.86 -6.77 -18.37
N TYR A 257 -9.81 -7.48 -17.78
CA TYR A 257 -10.56 -7.04 -16.61
C TYR A 257 -9.85 -7.31 -15.26
N CYS A 258 -8.89 -8.23 -15.20
CA CYS A 258 -8.18 -8.54 -13.96
C CYS A 258 -6.74 -8.95 -14.26
N PRO A 259 -5.84 -7.97 -14.47
CA PRO A 259 -4.51 -8.29 -14.92
C PRO A 259 -3.72 -8.97 -13.81
N VAL A 260 -3.23 -10.16 -14.11
CA VAL A 260 -2.47 -10.98 -13.14
C VAL A 260 -0.97 -10.72 -13.24
N ILE A 261 -0.55 -10.22 -14.41
CA ILE A 261 0.83 -9.91 -14.77
C ILE A 261 1.11 -8.47 -14.31
N LEU A 262 2.28 -8.27 -13.71
CA LEU A 262 2.72 -6.98 -13.15
C LEU A 262 3.37 -6.07 -14.19
N ASP A 263 3.25 -6.41 -15.48
CA ASP A 263 3.85 -5.64 -16.56
C ASP A 263 3.29 -4.22 -16.58
N ASN A 264 4.17 -3.26 -16.89
CA ASN A 264 3.85 -1.84 -16.93
C ASN A 264 3.20 -1.30 -15.64
N SER A 265 3.39 -1.95 -14.49
CA SER A 265 2.80 -1.52 -13.24
C SER A 265 3.78 -0.73 -12.36
N PHE A 266 3.24 0.16 -11.54
CA PHE A 266 3.94 0.96 -10.55
C PHE A 266 3.64 0.44 -9.14
N ASP A 267 4.56 0.74 -8.23
CA ASP A 267 4.43 0.44 -6.81
C ASP A 267 3.62 1.51 -6.03
N ASN A 268 3.09 2.53 -6.72
CA ASN A 268 2.41 3.71 -6.17
C ASN A 268 3.30 4.66 -5.34
N SER A 269 4.62 4.60 -5.45
CA SER A 269 5.51 5.56 -4.76
C SER A 269 5.90 6.74 -5.64
N PHE A 270 6.31 6.45 -6.88
CA PHE A 270 6.68 7.45 -7.87
C PHE A 270 6.10 7.09 -9.23
N PHE A 271 6.02 8.11 -10.08
CA PHE A 271 5.56 8.01 -11.46
C PHE A 271 6.58 8.70 -12.36
N PRO A 272 6.65 8.32 -13.65
CA PRO A 272 7.57 8.95 -14.58
C PRO A 272 7.24 10.44 -14.77
N PRO A 273 8.24 11.27 -15.06
CA PRO A 273 8.02 12.68 -15.37
C PRO A 273 7.28 12.84 -16.70
N LEU A 274 6.71 14.03 -16.94
CA LEU A 274 6.02 14.39 -18.19
C LEU A 274 4.75 13.56 -18.48
N LEU A 275 3.98 13.23 -17.43
CA LEU A 275 2.67 12.57 -17.58
C LEU A 275 1.72 13.42 -18.43
N THR A 276 0.96 12.74 -19.28
CA THR A 276 -0.12 13.30 -20.10
C THR A 276 -1.47 12.71 -19.65
N ARG A 277 -2.59 13.25 -20.16
CA ARG A 277 -3.92 12.71 -19.79
C ARG A 277 -4.14 11.31 -20.35
N GLU A 278 -3.40 10.96 -21.37
CA GLU A 278 -3.43 9.69 -22.09
C GLU A 278 -2.48 8.65 -21.48
N THR A 279 -1.67 9.03 -20.48
CA THR A 279 -0.72 8.12 -19.85
C THR A 279 -1.43 7.16 -18.90
N GLU A 280 -1.42 5.86 -19.23
CA GLU A 280 -1.94 4.80 -18.36
C GLU A 280 -1.03 4.56 -17.16
N LEU A 281 -1.63 4.56 -15.96
CA LEU A 281 -0.94 4.37 -14.69
C LEU A 281 -1.45 3.11 -13.99
N ASN A 282 -0.90 1.97 -14.38
CA ASN A 282 -1.25 0.70 -13.74
C ASN A 282 -0.52 0.61 -12.39
N ILE A 283 -1.23 0.30 -11.30
CA ILE A 283 -0.69 0.28 -9.94
C ILE A 283 -0.90 -1.11 -9.33
N ILE A 284 0.14 -1.65 -8.71
CA ILE A 284 0.06 -2.87 -7.91
C ILE A 284 -0.70 -2.57 -6.61
N ALA A 285 -1.96 -3.03 -6.53
CA ALA A 285 -2.78 -2.94 -5.33
C ALA A 285 -2.69 -4.24 -4.53
N THR A 286 -1.66 -4.34 -3.66
CA THR A 286 -1.37 -5.56 -2.89
C THR A 286 -2.55 -6.03 -2.05
N GLU A 287 -3.29 -5.09 -1.44
CA GLU A 287 -4.46 -5.41 -0.61
C GLU A 287 -5.65 -5.96 -1.42
N SER A 288 -5.73 -5.64 -2.73
CA SER A 288 -6.73 -6.19 -3.65
C SER A 288 -6.22 -7.40 -4.44
N CYS A 289 -4.96 -7.80 -4.25
CA CYS A 289 -4.30 -8.88 -4.99
C CYS A 289 -4.39 -8.75 -6.53
N ARG A 290 -4.41 -7.52 -7.06
CA ARG A 290 -4.54 -7.22 -8.50
C ARG A 290 -3.82 -5.92 -8.87
N THR A 291 -3.66 -5.68 -10.16
CA THR A 291 -3.33 -4.34 -10.66
C THR A 291 -4.61 -3.52 -10.85
N LEU A 292 -4.49 -2.21 -10.66
CA LEU A 292 -5.55 -1.22 -10.89
C LEU A 292 -5.06 -0.26 -11.97
N ASN A 293 -5.97 0.18 -12.85
CA ASN A 293 -5.70 1.19 -13.88
C ASN A 293 -6.46 2.48 -13.55
#